data_AF-A0A7J7FH32-F1
#
_entry.id   AF-A0A7J7FH32-F1
#
_cell.length_a   1.000
_cell.length_b   1.000
_cell.length_c   1.000
_cell.angle_alpha   90.00
_cell.angle_beta   90.00
_cell.angle_gamma   90.00
#
_symmetry.space_group_name_H-M   'P 1'
#
loop_
_entity.id
_entity.type
_entity.pdbx_description
1 polymer ?
#
loop_
_entity_poly.entity_id
_entity_poly.type
_entity_poly.pdbx_seq_one_letter_code
_entity_poly.pdbx_strand_id
1 'polypeptide(L)'
;MRQSHQLPLVGLLLYSLIPSQLCKICEVHKENYSCLNPLISTMINSKHTRGIQDANVLLSFRLVGIQKQDVEQQLIQHIKDKVARKGSDLTSGQLALIILALGECQNPDKKFIDDYHLVSQLEKKFQEEIENMGAHNGNPLTNYYQLSLDVLALCLFNGSYSIPKVAELFDPENKNYYFGGQFSVDTGAMAVLALTCLEKNVTNGQIKIDSKDLECIDNHIKSLVKKILSEKKENGLIGNIFSTGEAMQALFVSSNYYNESEWDCQQTLDTVLKEISHGTFSIPTAAAQIFPALIGKTYLDVNKDSPCSNNFNISTCESVTPTDSPSNISVHYSVKINETYSTNVTVLNGSFFLDVMTEAQKINETIFSFTMVETSWGPYITSVQGLSANSSKRTYWQLLSEGKPLSQGAGSYLVHDGENLEVRWSKY
;
A
#
# COMPACT_ATOMS: atom_id res chain seq x y z
N MET A 1 29.17 -35.97 59.97
CA MET A 1 29.74 -36.19 58.62
C MET A 1 28.56 -36.25 57.64
N ARG A 2 28.41 -35.25 56.77
CA ARG A 2 27.29 -35.11 55.82
C ARG A 2 27.50 -36.04 54.63
N GLN A 3 26.48 -36.81 54.27
CA GLN A 3 26.43 -37.59 53.04
C GLN A 3 26.20 -36.65 51.84
N SER A 4 27.06 -36.79 50.83
CA SER A 4 26.96 -36.11 49.54
C SER A 4 26.23 -37.03 48.57
N HIS A 5 25.09 -36.57 48.04
CA HIS A 5 24.45 -37.18 46.88
C HIS A 5 24.91 -36.44 45.63
N GLN A 6 25.69 -37.12 44.78
CA GLN A 6 25.93 -36.69 43.41
C GLN A 6 24.81 -37.22 42.52
N LEU A 7 24.05 -36.31 41.90
CA LEU A 7 23.14 -36.60 40.79
C LEU A 7 23.94 -36.59 39.47
N PRO A 8 23.62 -37.47 38.50
CA PRO A 8 24.32 -37.52 37.22
C PRO A 8 23.86 -36.37 36.32
N LEU A 9 24.80 -35.51 35.95
CA LEU A 9 24.65 -34.36 35.06
C LEU A 9 24.71 -34.82 33.60
N VAL A 10 23.74 -35.62 33.16
CA VAL A 10 23.61 -36.03 31.75
C VAL A 10 22.14 -35.97 31.36
N GLY A 11 21.67 -34.78 30.99
CA GLY A 11 20.27 -34.62 30.58
C GLY A 11 19.85 -33.19 30.24
N LEU A 12 20.74 -32.35 29.69
CA LEU A 12 20.40 -30.96 29.36
C LEU A 12 21.24 -30.37 28.20
N LEU A 13 21.52 -31.17 27.17
CA LEU A 13 22.25 -30.72 25.97
C LEU A 13 21.67 -31.26 24.66
N LEU A 14 20.34 -31.23 24.49
CA LEU A 14 19.69 -31.56 23.21
C LEU A 14 18.51 -30.61 22.85
N TYR A 15 18.58 -29.34 23.26
CA TYR A 15 17.63 -28.29 22.86
C TYR A 15 18.38 -27.04 22.38
N SER A 16 19.22 -27.15 21.34
CA SER A 16 19.78 -25.95 20.69
C SER A 16 20.28 -26.14 19.26
N LEU A 17 19.92 -27.23 18.57
CA LEU A 17 20.28 -27.43 17.16
C LEU A 17 19.03 -27.59 16.30
N ILE A 18 18.15 -26.60 16.36
CA ILE A 18 17.37 -26.21 15.18
C ILE A 18 18.02 -24.90 14.73
N PRO A 19 18.63 -24.82 13.54
CA PRO A 19 18.97 -23.52 12.98
C PRO A 19 17.64 -22.80 12.80
N SER A 20 17.37 -21.82 13.66
CA SER A 20 16.28 -20.90 13.43
C SER A 20 16.64 -20.13 12.15
N GLN A 21 16.15 -20.59 11.01
CA GLN A 21 16.10 -19.84 9.76
C GLN A 21 15.08 -18.69 9.92
N LEU A 22 15.26 -17.86 10.95
CA LEU A 22 14.49 -16.64 11.14
C LEU A 22 15.08 -15.61 10.19
N CYS A 23 14.56 -15.59 8.95
CA CYS A 23 14.85 -14.52 8.00
C CYS A 23 14.72 -13.17 8.71
N LYS A 24 15.80 -12.39 8.66
CA LYS A 24 15.96 -11.18 9.46
C LYS A 24 15.14 -10.04 8.86
N ILE A 25 14.19 -9.52 9.64
CA ILE A 25 13.60 -8.19 9.38
C ILE A 25 14.75 -7.20 9.33
N CYS A 26 14.93 -6.53 8.18
CA CYS A 26 15.86 -5.41 8.08
C CYS A 26 15.14 -4.10 8.40
N GLU A 27 15.84 -3.21 9.08
CA GLU A 27 15.34 -1.90 9.47
C GLU A 27 16.48 -0.88 9.39
N VAL A 28 16.14 0.38 9.21
CA VAL A 28 17.10 1.47 9.30
C VAL A 28 17.62 1.52 10.73
N HIS A 29 18.93 1.51 10.90
CA HIS A 29 19.54 1.71 12.21
C HIS A 29 19.18 3.10 12.76
N LYS A 30 18.95 3.22 14.07
CA LYS A 30 18.57 4.47 14.75
C LYS A 30 19.49 5.66 14.42
N GLU A 31 20.78 5.39 14.21
CA GLU A 31 21.79 6.39 13.83
C GLU A 31 21.52 7.04 12.47
N ASN A 32 20.80 6.35 11.57
CA ASN A 32 20.48 6.76 10.21
C ASN A 32 19.02 7.22 10.03
N TYR A 33 18.27 7.42 11.11
CA TYR A 33 16.88 7.89 11.03
C TYR A 33 16.73 9.25 10.33
N SER A 34 17.77 10.07 10.30
CA SER A 34 17.81 11.32 9.54
C SER A 34 17.59 11.11 8.04
N CYS A 35 17.94 9.95 7.48
CA CYS A 35 17.67 9.59 6.08
C CYS A 35 16.18 9.46 5.77
N LEU A 36 15.33 9.30 6.79
CA LEU A 36 13.87 9.18 6.65
C LEU A 36 13.16 10.54 6.76
N ASN A 37 13.88 11.61 7.10
CA ASN A 37 13.33 12.97 7.18
C ASN A 37 12.61 13.43 5.91
N PRO A 38 13.05 13.11 4.68
CA PRO A 38 12.30 13.47 3.47
C PRO A 38 10.88 12.91 3.47
N LEU A 39 10.66 11.67 3.92
CA LEU A 39 9.33 11.06 4.00
C LEU A 39 8.43 11.82 4.99
N ILE A 40 8.98 12.11 6.18
CA ILE A 40 8.29 12.86 7.23
C ILE A 40 7.92 14.25 6.73
N SER A 41 8.86 14.94 6.07
CA SER A 41 8.63 16.25 5.47
C SER A 41 7.56 16.21 4.39
N THR A 42 7.55 15.20 3.51
CA THR A 42 6.49 15.00 2.52
C THR A 42 5.12 14.86 3.18
N MET A 43 5.02 14.02 4.22
CA MET A 43 3.74 13.77 4.91
C MET A 43 3.21 14.97 5.70
N ILE A 44 4.10 15.82 6.23
CA ILE A 44 3.70 17.00 7.03
C ILE A 44 3.41 18.22 6.14
N ASN A 45 4.25 18.47 5.13
CA ASN A 45 4.20 19.72 4.36
C ASN A 45 3.22 19.68 3.18
N SER A 46 2.47 18.59 3.03
CA SER A 46 1.52 18.47 1.92
C SER A 46 0.38 19.48 2.10
N LYS A 47 0.42 20.56 1.30
CA LYS A 47 -0.61 21.62 1.27
C LYS A 47 -1.98 21.14 0.77
N HIS A 48 -2.12 19.87 0.41
CA HIS A 48 -3.23 19.30 -0.37
C HIS A 48 -4.03 18.23 0.40
N THR A 49 -4.03 18.24 1.73
CA THR A 49 -4.77 17.25 2.53
C THR A 49 -6.28 17.49 2.48
N ARG A 50 -6.97 16.83 1.55
CA ARG A 50 -8.43 16.63 1.60
C ARG A 50 -8.78 15.20 1.15
N GLY A 51 -8.69 14.21 2.05
CA GLY A 51 -9.14 12.86 1.69
C GLY A 51 -8.72 11.73 2.62
N ILE A 52 -8.67 10.51 2.06
CA ILE A 52 -8.22 9.29 2.77
C ILE A 52 -6.70 9.29 3.04
N GLN A 53 -5.95 10.13 2.33
CA GLN A 53 -4.52 10.33 2.53
C GLN A 53 -4.16 10.58 4.00
N ASP A 54 -5.01 11.31 4.73
CA ASP A 54 -4.81 11.60 6.15
C ASP A 54 -4.81 10.32 7.01
N ALA A 55 -5.62 9.32 6.65
CA ALA A 55 -5.64 8.03 7.33
C ALA A 55 -4.35 7.23 7.07
N ASN A 56 -3.83 7.25 5.84
CA ASN A 56 -2.55 6.60 5.52
C ASN A 56 -1.40 7.22 6.33
N VAL A 57 -1.32 8.55 6.34
CA VAL A 57 -0.29 9.28 7.10
C VAL A 57 -0.43 9.01 8.59
N LEU A 58 -1.65 9.07 9.13
CA LEU A 58 -1.91 8.80 10.55
C LEU A 58 -1.51 7.38 10.95
N LEU A 59 -1.92 6.37 10.16
CA LEU A 59 -1.56 4.96 10.38
C LEU A 59 -0.04 4.79 10.39
N SER A 60 0.64 5.36 9.38
CA SER A 60 2.09 5.30 9.26
C SER A 60 2.78 5.92 10.48
N PHE A 61 2.41 7.16 10.85
CA PHE A 61 2.99 7.85 12.00
C PHE A 61 2.80 7.11 13.32
N ARG A 62 1.63 6.50 13.53
CA ARG A 62 1.34 5.72 14.75
C ARG A 62 2.15 4.44 14.81
N LEU A 63 2.19 3.67 13.72
CA LEU A 63 3.00 2.44 13.62
C LEU A 63 4.49 2.69 13.89
N VAL A 64 5.01 3.83 13.41
CA VAL A 64 6.40 4.21 13.64
C VAL A 64 6.66 4.92 14.97
N GLY A 65 5.60 5.27 15.71
CA GLY A 65 5.70 5.96 16.99
C GLY A 65 6.25 7.40 16.87
N ILE A 66 5.88 8.11 15.80
CA ILE A 66 6.16 9.54 15.62
C ILE A 66 5.17 10.36 16.47
N GLN A 67 5.70 11.31 17.23
CA GLN A 67 4.89 12.28 17.97
C GLN A 67 4.99 13.67 17.37
N LYS A 68 3.93 14.09 16.65
CA LYS A 68 3.67 15.49 16.33
C LYS A 68 2.21 15.79 16.63
N GLN A 69 1.95 16.14 17.88
CA GLN A 69 0.60 16.28 18.43
C GLN A 69 -0.29 17.21 17.58
N ASP A 70 0.23 18.34 17.11
CA ASP A 70 -0.53 19.27 16.27
C ASP A 70 -0.92 18.66 14.91
N VAL A 71 0.01 17.93 14.27
CA VAL A 71 -0.24 17.28 12.98
C VAL A 71 -1.21 16.12 13.16
N GLU A 72 -0.99 15.29 14.18
CA GLU A 72 -1.85 14.14 14.47
C GLU A 72 -3.29 14.57 14.76
N GLN A 73 -3.49 15.62 15.57
CA GLN A 73 -4.82 16.17 15.86
C GLN A 73 -5.52 16.68 14.60
N GLN A 74 -4.80 17.34 13.68
CA GLN A 74 -5.36 17.78 12.40
C GLN A 74 -5.79 16.60 11.54
N LEU A 75 -4.94 15.58 11.41
CA LEU A 75 -5.26 14.35 10.65
C LEU A 75 -6.50 13.66 11.23
N ILE A 76 -6.56 13.47 12.54
CA ILE A 76 -7.70 12.87 13.24
C ILE A 76 -8.99 13.67 12.98
N GLN A 77 -8.92 15.00 13.09
CA GLN A 77 -10.10 15.85 12.87
C GLN A 77 -10.62 15.73 11.44
N HIS A 78 -9.74 15.76 10.44
CA HIS A 78 -10.13 15.61 9.04
C HIS A 78 -10.77 14.24 8.76
N ILE A 79 -10.21 13.18 9.34
CA ILE A 79 -10.77 11.83 9.22
C ILE A 79 -12.17 11.78 9.83
N LYS A 80 -12.34 12.28 11.06
CA LYS A 80 -13.63 12.30 11.76
C LYS A 80 -14.68 13.13 11.00
N ASP A 81 -14.30 14.29 10.48
CA ASP A 81 -15.16 15.15 9.66
C ASP A 81 -15.59 14.45 8.36
N LYS A 82 -14.68 13.73 7.71
CA LYS A 82 -14.97 12.99 6.49
C LYS A 82 -15.95 11.85 6.74
N VAL A 83 -15.73 11.07 7.81
CA VAL A 83 -16.66 10.00 8.22
C VAL A 83 -18.04 10.58 8.54
N ALA A 84 -18.11 11.66 9.31
CA ALA A 84 -19.38 12.28 9.70
C ALA A 84 -20.16 12.86 8.51
N ARG A 85 -19.47 13.44 7.51
CA ARG A 85 -20.13 14.10 6.36
C ARG A 85 -20.38 13.19 5.15
N LYS A 86 -19.49 12.22 4.91
CA LYS A 86 -19.44 11.41 3.68
C LYS A 86 -19.16 9.93 3.97
N GLY A 87 -19.52 9.44 5.16
CA GLY A 87 -19.26 8.05 5.55
C GLY A 87 -19.85 7.01 4.59
N SER A 88 -21.04 7.29 4.02
CA SER A 88 -21.67 6.45 3.00
C SER A 88 -20.82 6.29 1.73
N ASP A 89 -20.14 7.36 1.33
CA ASP A 89 -19.40 7.48 0.07
C ASP A 89 -18.00 6.86 0.16
N LEU A 90 -17.54 6.52 1.38
CA LEU A 90 -16.29 5.82 1.58
C LEU A 90 -16.37 4.42 0.96
N THR A 91 -15.33 4.03 0.22
CA THR A 91 -15.18 2.63 -0.19
C THR A 91 -14.86 1.74 1.01
N SER A 92 -14.97 0.43 0.86
CA SER A 92 -14.65 -0.52 1.94
C SER A 92 -13.20 -0.34 2.44
N GLY A 93 -12.24 -0.33 1.52
CA GLY A 93 -10.82 -0.17 1.86
C GLY A 93 -10.48 1.21 2.45
N GLN A 94 -11.19 2.28 2.08
CA GLN A 94 -11.04 3.58 2.74
C GLN A 94 -11.52 3.52 4.19
N LEU A 95 -12.64 2.86 4.46
CA LEU A 95 -13.13 2.68 5.82
C LEU A 95 -12.20 1.76 6.64
N ALA A 96 -11.68 0.69 6.03
CA ALA A 96 -10.69 -0.20 6.64
C ALA A 96 -9.43 0.57 7.08
N LEU A 97 -8.86 1.41 6.19
CA LEU A 97 -7.71 2.25 6.52
C LEU A 97 -8.00 3.23 7.66
N ILE A 98 -9.21 3.81 7.71
CA ILE A 98 -9.62 4.69 8.82
C ILE A 98 -9.66 3.92 10.15
N ILE A 99 -10.20 2.70 10.15
CA ILE A 99 -10.26 1.84 11.34
C ILE A 99 -8.84 1.49 11.82
N LEU A 100 -7.97 1.06 10.90
CA LEU A 100 -6.56 0.77 11.19
C LEU A 100 -5.84 2.00 11.79
N ALA A 101 -6.00 3.18 11.17
CA ALA A 101 -5.36 4.41 11.62
C ALA A 101 -5.82 4.85 13.01
N LEU A 102 -7.13 4.86 13.25
CA LEU A 102 -7.71 5.31 14.53
C LEU A 102 -7.42 4.31 15.67
N GLY A 103 -7.32 3.02 15.35
CA GLY A 103 -7.15 1.95 16.34
C GLY A 103 -5.78 1.28 16.35
N GLU A 104 -4.75 1.92 15.80
CA GLU A 104 -3.37 1.39 15.76
C GLU A 104 -2.89 0.91 17.14
N CYS A 105 -3.22 1.65 18.19
CA CYS A 105 -2.90 1.35 19.59
C CYS A 105 -4.07 1.73 20.52
N GLN A 106 -3.95 1.45 21.81
CA GLN A 106 -4.90 1.88 22.83
C GLN A 106 -4.82 3.40 23.03
N ASN A 107 -5.76 4.13 22.39
CA ASN A 107 -5.87 5.58 22.46
C ASN A 107 -7.35 6.04 22.57
N PRO A 108 -7.62 7.32 22.89
CA PRO A 108 -8.99 7.84 23.00
C PRO A 108 -9.81 7.81 21.70
N ASP A 109 -9.17 7.76 20.53
CA ASP A 109 -9.86 7.75 19.23
C ASP A 109 -10.54 6.42 18.92
N LYS A 110 -10.15 5.34 19.59
CA LYS A 110 -10.87 4.05 19.55
C LYS A 110 -12.36 4.22 19.86
N LYS A 111 -12.69 5.16 20.77
CA LYS A 111 -14.09 5.48 21.09
C LYS A 111 -14.88 5.95 19.86
N PHE A 112 -14.24 6.65 18.92
CA PHE A 112 -14.90 7.07 17.69
C PHE A 112 -15.26 5.88 16.78
N ILE A 113 -14.42 4.84 16.76
CA ILE A 113 -14.70 3.58 16.04
C ILE A 113 -15.98 2.95 16.59
N ASP A 114 -16.09 2.89 17.92
CA ASP A 114 -17.23 2.29 18.62
C ASP A 114 -18.51 3.14 18.47
N ASP A 115 -18.42 4.45 18.74
CA ASP A 115 -19.55 5.39 18.72
C ASP A 115 -20.19 5.50 17.32
N TYR A 116 -19.39 5.35 16.25
CA TYR A 116 -19.88 5.35 14.86
C TYR A 116 -20.08 3.96 14.28
N HIS A 117 -19.89 2.89 15.06
CA HIS A 117 -20.02 1.50 14.61
C HIS A 117 -19.24 1.19 13.33
N LEU A 118 -18.00 1.71 13.21
CA LEU A 118 -17.23 1.65 11.97
C LEU A 118 -16.92 0.21 11.54
N VAL A 119 -16.67 -0.69 12.50
CA VAL A 119 -16.44 -2.11 12.21
C VAL A 119 -17.67 -2.74 11.55
N SER A 120 -18.87 -2.53 12.10
CA SER A 120 -20.11 -3.05 11.49
C SER A 120 -20.43 -2.42 10.13
N GLN A 121 -20.06 -1.15 9.92
CA GLN A 121 -20.15 -0.54 8.59
C GLN A 121 -19.17 -1.19 7.60
N LEU A 122 -17.96 -1.55 8.05
CA LEU A 122 -16.99 -2.27 7.23
C LEU A 122 -17.47 -3.68 6.89
N GLU A 123 -18.05 -4.42 7.84
CA GLU A 123 -18.67 -5.73 7.59
C GLU A 123 -19.71 -5.65 6.47
N LYS A 124 -20.58 -4.64 6.51
CA LYS A 124 -21.57 -4.40 5.46
C LYS A 124 -20.93 -4.08 4.11
N LYS A 125 -19.94 -3.18 4.08
CA LYS A 125 -19.25 -2.80 2.83
C LYS A 125 -18.47 -3.96 2.23
N PHE A 126 -17.81 -4.78 3.06
CA PHE A 126 -17.15 -6.01 2.62
C PHE A 126 -18.16 -7.00 2.01
N GLN A 127 -19.36 -7.12 2.59
CA GLN A 127 -20.43 -7.92 2.02
C GLN A 127 -20.93 -7.37 0.67
N GLU A 128 -21.06 -6.05 0.53
CA GLU A 128 -21.41 -5.39 -0.74
C GLU A 128 -20.36 -5.65 -1.84
N GLU A 129 -19.06 -5.71 -1.50
CA GLU A 129 -17.99 -6.12 -2.42
C GLU A 129 -18.22 -7.55 -2.94
N ILE A 130 -18.50 -8.50 -2.03
CA ILE A 130 -18.76 -9.91 -2.36
C ILE A 130 -20.02 -10.06 -3.22
N GLU A 131 -21.10 -9.33 -2.90
CA GLU A 131 -22.34 -9.33 -3.69
C GLU A 131 -22.09 -8.83 -5.12
N ASN A 132 -21.30 -7.75 -5.26
CA ASN A 132 -20.94 -7.24 -6.57
C ASN A 132 -20.12 -8.25 -7.39
N MET A 133 -19.22 -9.00 -6.74
CA MET A 133 -18.49 -10.10 -7.39
C MET A 133 -19.43 -11.18 -7.90
N GLY A 134 -20.46 -11.54 -7.14
CA GLY A 134 -21.50 -12.48 -7.59
C GLY A 134 -22.28 -11.97 -8.82
N ALA A 135 -22.57 -10.67 -8.86
CA ALA A 135 -23.31 -10.04 -9.96
C ALA A 135 -22.45 -9.69 -11.20
N HIS A 136 -21.14 -9.49 -11.03
CA HIS A 136 -20.26 -8.93 -12.07
C HIS A 136 -19.03 -9.80 -12.35
N ASN A 137 -19.25 -11.10 -12.56
CA ASN A 137 -18.23 -12.05 -13.01
C ASN A 137 -16.97 -12.03 -12.11
N GLY A 138 -17.15 -12.04 -10.79
CA GLY A 138 -16.06 -12.03 -9.83
C GLY A 138 -15.34 -10.69 -9.66
N ASN A 139 -15.88 -9.57 -10.17
CA ASN A 139 -15.26 -8.24 -9.99
C ASN A 139 -15.85 -7.53 -8.75
N PRO A 140 -15.04 -7.10 -7.78
CA PRO A 140 -15.49 -6.28 -6.66
C PRO A 140 -15.97 -4.90 -7.12
N LEU A 141 -16.65 -4.14 -6.26
CA LEU A 141 -16.93 -2.70 -6.45
C LEU A 141 -15.61 -1.93 -6.55
N THR A 142 -14.61 -2.36 -5.78
CA THR A 142 -13.27 -1.78 -5.77
C THR A 142 -12.22 -2.68 -6.44
N ASN A 143 -11.37 -3.34 -5.65
CA ASN A 143 -10.29 -4.22 -6.09
C ASN A 143 -9.84 -5.12 -4.93
N TYR A 144 -9.02 -6.13 -5.24
CA TYR A 144 -8.54 -7.08 -4.22
C TYR A 144 -7.58 -6.46 -3.20
N TYR A 145 -6.96 -5.32 -3.51
CA TYR A 145 -6.14 -4.61 -2.54
C TYR A 145 -7.02 -4.06 -1.40
N GLN A 146 -8.14 -3.42 -1.74
CA GLN A 146 -9.13 -2.96 -0.77
C GLN A 146 -9.85 -4.13 -0.09
N LEU A 147 -10.20 -5.18 -0.82
CA LEU A 147 -10.78 -6.39 -0.23
C LEU A 147 -9.84 -7.03 0.81
N SER A 148 -8.53 -6.98 0.57
CA SER A 148 -7.52 -7.45 1.52
C SER A 148 -7.41 -6.53 2.74
N LEU A 149 -7.46 -5.21 2.56
CA LEU A 149 -7.55 -4.25 3.66
C LEU A 149 -8.79 -4.49 4.52
N ASP A 150 -9.93 -4.80 3.90
CA ASP A 150 -11.18 -5.10 4.62
C ASP A 150 -11.00 -6.30 5.54
N VAL A 151 -10.48 -7.42 5.01
CA VAL A 151 -10.21 -8.64 5.79
C VAL A 151 -9.19 -8.37 6.89
N LEU A 152 -8.12 -7.64 6.60
CA LEU A 152 -7.10 -7.27 7.58
C LEU A 152 -7.69 -6.48 8.74
N ALA A 153 -8.44 -5.42 8.44
CA ALA A 153 -9.07 -4.58 9.46
C ALA A 153 -10.12 -5.36 10.27
N LEU A 154 -10.99 -6.13 9.61
CA LEU A 154 -11.97 -6.97 10.31
C LEU A 154 -11.28 -8.01 11.21
N CYS A 155 -10.17 -8.60 10.76
CA CYS A 155 -9.40 -9.55 11.56
C CYS A 155 -8.78 -8.92 12.81
N LEU A 156 -8.17 -7.73 12.69
CA LEU A 156 -7.51 -7.04 13.81
C LEU A 156 -8.51 -6.42 14.81
N PHE A 157 -9.72 -6.11 14.36
CA PHE A 157 -10.75 -5.45 15.17
C PHE A 157 -11.90 -6.37 15.60
N ASN A 158 -11.73 -7.69 15.45
CA ASN A 158 -12.73 -8.71 15.82
C ASN A 158 -14.09 -8.50 15.12
N GLY A 159 -14.06 -8.04 13.87
CA GLY A 159 -15.24 -7.95 13.00
C GLY A 159 -15.66 -9.33 12.49
N SER A 160 -16.91 -9.42 12.03
CA SER A 160 -17.53 -10.63 11.50
C SER A 160 -17.31 -10.78 10.00
N TYR A 161 -16.81 -11.94 9.57
CA TYR A 161 -16.65 -12.31 8.16
C TYR A 161 -16.57 -13.84 8.02
N SER A 162 -16.85 -14.35 6.82
CA SER A 162 -16.81 -15.78 6.53
C SER A 162 -15.42 -16.23 6.10
N ILE A 163 -14.74 -17.00 6.95
CA ILE A 163 -13.41 -17.56 6.64
C ILE A 163 -13.42 -18.52 5.43
N PRO A 164 -14.39 -19.46 5.30
CA PRO A 164 -14.48 -20.27 4.07
C PRO A 164 -14.62 -19.41 2.82
N LYS A 165 -15.34 -18.29 2.91
CA LYS A 165 -15.48 -17.36 1.78
C LYS A 165 -14.18 -16.61 1.49
N VAL A 166 -13.44 -16.19 2.50
CA VAL A 166 -12.10 -15.60 2.30
C VAL A 166 -11.16 -16.61 1.64
N ALA A 167 -11.13 -17.86 2.13
CA ALA A 167 -10.33 -18.93 1.54
C ALA A 167 -10.71 -19.16 0.07
N GLU A 168 -12.00 -19.15 -0.29
CA GLU A 168 -12.45 -19.26 -1.69
C GLU A 168 -12.01 -18.05 -2.55
N LEU A 169 -12.19 -16.82 -2.04
CA LEU A 169 -11.99 -15.61 -2.84
C LEU A 169 -10.51 -15.28 -3.06
N PHE A 170 -9.65 -15.59 -2.09
CA PHE A 170 -8.23 -15.23 -2.08
C PHE A 170 -7.33 -16.30 -2.72
N ASP A 171 -7.88 -17.13 -3.62
CA ASP A 171 -7.10 -18.01 -4.47
C ASP A 171 -6.02 -17.21 -5.23
N PRO A 172 -4.73 -17.55 -5.11
CA PRO A 172 -3.61 -16.87 -5.77
C PRO A 172 -3.69 -16.83 -7.32
N GLU A 173 -4.51 -17.70 -7.93
CA GLU A 173 -4.78 -17.72 -9.37
C GLU A 173 -5.98 -16.83 -9.75
N ASN A 174 -6.62 -16.18 -8.79
CA ASN A 174 -7.72 -15.27 -9.06
C ASN A 174 -7.28 -14.09 -9.93
N LYS A 175 -8.04 -13.84 -11.01
CA LYS A 175 -7.76 -12.76 -11.97
C LYS A 175 -7.64 -11.36 -11.35
N ASN A 176 -8.19 -11.13 -10.16
CA ASN A 176 -8.13 -9.84 -9.48
C ASN A 176 -6.75 -9.51 -8.88
N TYR A 177 -5.82 -10.48 -8.87
CA TYR A 177 -4.40 -10.23 -8.58
C TYR A 177 -3.61 -9.72 -9.78
N TYR A 178 -4.20 -9.68 -10.98
CA TYR A 178 -3.49 -9.39 -12.23
C TYR A 178 -4.11 -8.19 -12.97
N PHE A 179 -3.25 -7.35 -13.54
CA PHE A 179 -3.60 -6.21 -14.38
C PHE A 179 -2.83 -6.28 -15.71
N GLY A 180 -3.53 -6.52 -16.81
CA GLY A 180 -2.92 -6.76 -18.12
C GLY A 180 -2.07 -8.03 -18.16
N GLY A 181 -2.39 -9.02 -17.30
CA GLY A 181 -1.58 -10.24 -17.10
C GLY A 181 -0.37 -10.07 -16.16
N GLN A 182 -0.08 -8.84 -15.72
CA GLN A 182 0.99 -8.58 -14.75
C GLN A 182 0.46 -8.78 -13.33
N PHE A 183 1.18 -9.53 -12.50
CA PHE A 183 0.85 -9.69 -11.08
C PHE A 183 1.03 -8.36 -10.33
N SER A 184 0.02 -7.98 -9.54
CA SER A 184 0.03 -6.79 -8.69
C SER A 184 0.68 -7.12 -7.35
N VAL A 185 1.92 -6.68 -7.17
CA VAL A 185 2.68 -6.90 -5.92
C VAL A 185 1.97 -6.28 -4.73
N ASP A 186 1.42 -5.06 -4.86
CA ASP A 186 0.66 -4.39 -3.80
C ASP A 186 -0.54 -5.22 -3.35
N THR A 187 -1.32 -5.74 -4.32
CA THR A 187 -2.49 -6.58 -4.05
C THR A 187 -2.09 -7.87 -3.36
N GLY A 188 -1.03 -8.53 -3.84
CA GLY A 188 -0.51 -9.76 -3.24
C GLY A 188 0.01 -9.55 -1.83
N ALA A 189 0.76 -8.46 -1.61
CA ALA A 189 1.34 -8.13 -0.31
C ALA A 189 0.26 -7.85 0.73
N MET A 190 -0.75 -7.06 0.38
CA MET A 190 -1.89 -6.80 1.28
C MET A 190 -2.68 -8.07 1.58
N ALA A 191 -2.86 -8.95 0.59
CA ALA A 191 -3.50 -10.24 0.81
C ALA A 191 -2.69 -11.14 1.76
N VAL A 192 -1.36 -11.17 1.64
CA VAL A 192 -0.49 -11.89 2.59
C VAL A 192 -0.66 -11.35 4.01
N LEU A 193 -0.67 -10.03 4.20
CA LEU A 193 -0.91 -9.42 5.52
C LEU A 193 -2.27 -9.84 6.08
N ALA A 194 -3.34 -9.75 5.28
CA ALA A 194 -4.69 -10.12 5.69
C ALA A 194 -4.81 -11.61 6.07
N LEU A 195 -4.33 -12.51 5.22
CA LEU A 195 -4.37 -13.96 5.44
C LEU A 195 -3.51 -14.38 6.65
N THR A 196 -2.35 -13.75 6.84
CA THR A 196 -1.49 -13.99 8.01
C THR A 196 -2.16 -13.55 9.31
N CYS A 197 -2.98 -12.49 9.29
CA CYS A 197 -3.80 -12.13 10.45
C CYS A 197 -4.75 -13.27 10.85
N LEU A 198 -5.44 -13.87 9.86
CA LEU A 198 -6.35 -15.00 10.09
C LEU A 198 -5.62 -16.19 10.72
N GLU A 199 -4.49 -16.57 10.14
CA GLU A 199 -3.64 -17.66 10.63
C GLU A 199 -3.22 -17.44 12.09
N LYS A 200 -2.84 -16.20 12.45
CA LYS A 200 -2.48 -15.83 13.83
C LYS A 200 -3.67 -15.92 14.79
N ASN A 201 -4.84 -15.40 14.42
CA ASN A 201 -6.03 -15.46 15.28
C ASN A 201 -6.49 -16.90 15.54
N VAL A 202 -6.35 -17.78 14.55
CA VAL A 202 -6.62 -19.23 14.71
C VAL A 202 -5.61 -19.88 15.64
N THR A 203 -4.32 -19.62 15.43
CA THR A 203 -3.24 -20.17 16.26
C THR A 203 -3.36 -19.72 17.73
N ASN A 204 -3.82 -18.49 17.95
CA ASN A 204 -4.07 -17.92 19.28
C ASN A 204 -5.40 -18.39 19.91
N GLY A 205 -6.18 -19.24 19.22
CA GLY A 205 -7.45 -19.75 19.72
C GLY A 205 -8.59 -18.74 19.76
N GLN A 206 -8.44 -17.58 19.11
CA GLN A 206 -9.45 -16.53 19.05
C GLN A 206 -10.59 -16.89 18.09
N ILE A 207 -10.29 -17.66 17.05
CA ILE A 207 -11.26 -18.13 16.05
C ILE A 207 -11.10 -19.64 15.85
N LYS A 208 -12.22 -20.36 15.68
CA LYS A 208 -12.23 -21.79 15.30
C LYS A 208 -12.51 -21.90 13.82
N ILE A 209 -11.69 -22.64 13.10
CA ILE A 209 -11.86 -22.88 11.66
C ILE A 209 -11.73 -24.36 11.34
N ASP A 210 -12.32 -24.76 10.21
CA ASP A 210 -12.13 -26.09 9.68
C ASP A 210 -10.66 -26.29 9.27
N SER A 211 -10.11 -27.48 9.50
CA SER A 211 -8.70 -27.76 9.21
C SER A 211 -8.37 -27.59 7.73
N LYS A 212 -9.33 -27.84 6.83
CA LYS A 212 -9.16 -27.70 5.39
C LYS A 212 -9.04 -26.23 4.97
N ASP A 213 -9.82 -25.35 5.58
CA ASP A 213 -9.76 -23.91 5.29
C ASP A 213 -8.44 -23.31 5.79
N LEU A 214 -7.92 -23.79 6.93
CA LEU A 214 -6.59 -23.39 7.43
C LEU A 214 -5.48 -23.79 6.46
N GLU A 215 -5.49 -25.04 6.00
CA GLU A 215 -4.53 -25.55 5.02
C GLU A 215 -4.62 -24.79 3.69
N CYS A 216 -5.83 -24.40 3.28
CA CYS A 216 -6.04 -23.56 2.10
C CYS A 216 -5.37 -22.18 2.27
N ILE A 217 -5.60 -21.52 3.40
CA ILE A 217 -5.01 -20.21 3.72
C ILE A 217 -3.48 -20.26 3.75
N ASP A 218 -2.89 -21.26 4.41
CA ASP A 218 -1.43 -21.48 4.44
C ASP A 218 -0.85 -21.62 3.01
N ASN A 219 -1.48 -22.45 2.18
CA ASN A 219 -1.08 -22.63 0.78
C ASN A 219 -1.23 -21.34 -0.04
N HIS A 220 -2.26 -20.54 0.23
CA HIS A 220 -2.46 -19.25 -0.44
C HIS A 220 -1.36 -18.26 -0.07
N ILE A 221 -1.02 -18.13 1.21
CA ILE A 221 0.09 -17.29 1.69
C ILE A 221 1.39 -17.73 0.99
N LYS A 222 1.70 -19.02 1.02
CA LYS A 222 2.88 -19.59 0.37
C LYS A 222 2.97 -19.22 -1.11
N SER A 223 1.89 -19.40 -1.86
CA SER A 223 1.85 -19.12 -3.29
C SER A 223 1.99 -17.62 -3.58
N LEU A 224 1.29 -16.76 -2.83
CA LEU A 224 1.39 -15.31 -2.97
C LEU A 224 2.81 -14.81 -2.65
N VAL A 225 3.47 -15.34 -1.61
CA VAL A 225 4.87 -15.04 -1.30
C VAL A 225 5.79 -15.39 -2.45
N LYS A 226 5.62 -16.56 -3.08
CA LYS A 226 6.40 -16.92 -4.26
C LYS A 226 6.14 -16.01 -5.46
N LYS A 227 4.89 -15.58 -5.68
CA LYS A 227 4.55 -14.59 -6.73
C LYS A 227 5.19 -13.23 -6.44
N ILE A 228 5.14 -12.74 -5.20
CA ILE A 228 5.81 -11.49 -4.77
C ILE A 228 7.32 -11.58 -5.03
N LEU A 229 7.97 -12.66 -4.60
CA LEU A 229 9.42 -12.85 -4.81
C LEU A 229 9.80 -12.98 -6.28
N SER A 230 8.91 -13.52 -7.12
CA SER A 230 9.15 -13.61 -8.57
C SER A 230 9.17 -12.25 -9.27
N GLU A 231 8.60 -11.21 -8.65
CA GLU A 231 8.64 -9.83 -9.14
C GLU A 231 9.85 -9.02 -8.66
N LYS A 232 10.76 -9.65 -7.89
CA LYS A 232 11.99 -9.02 -7.42
C LYS A 232 12.91 -8.66 -8.58
N LYS A 233 13.38 -7.43 -8.59
CA LYS A 233 14.34 -6.88 -9.55
C LYS A 233 15.78 -7.09 -9.09
N GLU A 234 16.74 -6.95 -10.00
CA GLU A 234 18.17 -7.13 -9.72
C GLU A 234 18.70 -6.16 -8.65
N ASN A 235 18.13 -4.95 -8.58
CA ASN A 235 18.47 -3.93 -7.59
C ASN A 235 17.78 -4.13 -6.23
N GLY A 236 17.06 -5.24 -6.03
CA GLY A 236 16.38 -5.57 -4.79
C GLY A 236 14.96 -4.99 -4.64
N LEU A 237 14.49 -4.14 -5.56
CA LEU A 237 13.08 -3.70 -5.54
C LEU A 237 12.14 -4.87 -5.82
N ILE A 238 10.93 -4.84 -5.27
CA ILE A 238 9.93 -5.90 -5.43
C ILE A 238 8.72 -5.33 -6.15
N GLY A 239 8.53 -5.72 -7.42
CA GLY A 239 7.64 -5.02 -8.34
C GLY A 239 8.26 -3.72 -8.84
N ASN A 240 7.89 -2.59 -8.23
CA ASN A 240 8.49 -1.28 -8.44
C ASN A 240 8.79 -0.59 -7.09
N ILE A 241 9.32 0.64 -7.13
CA ILE A 241 9.69 1.39 -5.91
C ILE A 241 8.51 1.64 -4.96
N PHE A 242 7.30 1.81 -5.49
CA PHE A 242 6.10 2.12 -4.70
C PHE A 242 5.43 0.87 -4.11
N SER A 243 5.56 -0.29 -4.75
CA SER A 243 5.06 -1.57 -4.22
C SER A 243 6.00 -2.25 -3.22
N THR A 244 7.28 -1.83 -3.22
CA THR A 244 8.33 -2.48 -2.41
C THR A 244 8.02 -2.41 -0.91
N GLY A 245 7.43 -1.33 -0.41
CA GLY A 245 7.22 -1.16 1.03
C GLY A 245 6.27 -2.17 1.63
N GLU A 246 5.10 -2.36 1.03
CA GLU A 246 4.15 -3.36 1.53
C GLU A 246 4.62 -4.78 1.21
N ALA A 247 5.35 -4.99 0.10
CA ALA A 247 6.00 -6.27 -0.17
C ALA A 247 7.00 -6.65 0.93
N MET A 248 7.79 -5.69 1.43
CA MET A 248 8.66 -5.92 2.59
C MET A 248 7.84 -6.32 3.82
N GLN A 249 6.74 -5.62 4.11
CA GLN A 249 5.86 -5.98 5.24
C GLN A 249 5.31 -7.41 5.11
N ALA A 250 4.85 -7.78 3.91
CA ALA A 250 4.35 -9.12 3.63
C ALA A 250 5.44 -10.18 3.86
N LEU A 251 6.66 -9.93 3.40
CA LEU A 251 7.80 -10.85 3.57
C LEU A 251 8.30 -10.92 5.02
N PHE A 252 8.19 -9.84 5.80
CA PHE A 252 8.51 -9.85 7.24
C PHE A 252 7.64 -10.82 8.03
N VAL A 253 6.36 -10.94 7.68
CA VAL A 253 5.40 -11.77 8.42
C VAL A 253 5.27 -13.18 7.87
N SER A 254 5.98 -13.50 6.78
CA SER A 254 5.86 -14.75 6.02
C SER A 254 7.20 -15.45 5.79
N SER A 255 8.15 -15.25 6.71
CA SER A 255 9.50 -15.84 6.66
C SER A 255 9.52 -17.37 6.59
N ASN A 256 8.45 -18.04 7.03
CA ASN A 256 8.31 -19.50 6.92
C ASN A 256 8.19 -20.01 5.47
N TYR A 257 7.92 -19.13 4.49
CA TYR A 257 7.61 -19.50 3.11
C TYR A 257 8.73 -19.19 2.11
N TYR A 258 9.88 -18.69 2.57
CA TYR A 258 11.07 -18.45 1.74
C TYR A 258 12.37 -18.55 2.55
N ASN A 259 13.47 -18.82 1.86
CA ASN A 259 14.80 -18.88 2.46
C ASN A 259 15.52 -17.53 2.37
N GLU A 260 16.46 -17.27 3.27
CA GLU A 260 17.28 -16.04 3.27
C GLU A 260 17.98 -15.77 1.92
N SER A 261 18.35 -16.82 1.18
CA SER A 261 18.97 -16.70 -0.14
C SER A 261 18.02 -16.21 -1.24
N GLU A 262 16.71 -16.28 -1.03
CA GLU A 262 15.70 -15.84 -2.00
C GLU A 262 15.48 -14.33 -1.96
N TRP A 263 15.83 -13.66 -0.85
CA TRP A 263 15.65 -12.23 -0.68
C TRP A 263 16.69 -11.59 0.25
N ASP A 264 17.53 -10.72 -0.33
CA ASP A 264 18.41 -9.83 0.42
C ASP A 264 17.65 -8.56 0.84
N CYS A 265 17.12 -8.57 2.05
CA CYS A 265 16.39 -7.44 2.62
C CYS A 265 17.25 -6.18 2.70
N GLN A 266 18.55 -6.31 3.01
CA GLN A 266 19.43 -5.16 3.16
C GLN A 266 19.66 -4.47 1.81
N GLN A 267 19.84 -5.24 0.73
CA GLN A 267 19.90 -4.69 -0.62
C GLN A 267 18.63 -3.89 -0.96
N THR A 268 17.45 -4.43 -0.65
CA THR A 268 16.18 -3.71 -0.85
C THR A 268 16.15 -2.41 -0.05
N LEU A 269 16.50 -2.47 1.22
CA LEU A 269 16.52 -1.31 2.12
C LEU A 269 17.45 -0.21 1.61
N ASP A 270 18.67 -0.56 1.21
CA ASP A 270 19.67 0.37 0.70
C ASP A 270 19.20 1.06 -0.59
N THR A 271 18.59 0.30 -1.50
CA THR A 271 18.01 0.84 -2.73
C THR A 271 16.87 1.81 -2.43
N VAL A 272 15.97 1.47 -1.49
CA VAL A 272 14.88 2.37 -1.11
C VAL A 272 15.40 3.65 -0.48
N LEU A 273 16.39 3.57 0.42
CA LEU A 273 17.02 4.75 1.03
C LEU A 273 17.65 5.68 -0.01
N LYS A 274 18.26 5.12 -1.05
CA LYS A 274 18.77 5.88 -2.19
C LYS A 274 17.65 6.63 -2.91
N GLU A 275 16.53 5.97 -3.21
CA GLU A 275 15.37 6.60 -3.86
C GLU A 275 14.71 7.68 -3.00
N ILE A 276 14.69 7.51 -1.67
CA ILE A 276 14.25 8.56 -0.75
C ILE A 276 15.13 9.81 -0.89
N SER A 277 16.46 9.64 -0.98
CA SER A 277 17.39 10.76 -1.15
C SER A 277 17.23 11.49 -2.49
N HIS A 278 16.70 10.82 -3.52
CA HIS A 278 16.38 11.43 -4.81
C HIS A 278 15.01 12.15 -4.83
N GLY A 279 14.24 12.11 -3.74
CA GLY A 279 12.92 12.72 -3.67
C GLY A 279 11.80 11.92 -4.35
N THR A 280 12.02 10.63 -4.62
CA THR A 280 11.05 9.74 -5.31
C THR A 280 9.70 9.66 -4.57
N PHE A 281 9.69 9.78 -3.24
CA PHE A 281 8.50 9.73 -2.40
C PHE A 281 7.93 11.13 -2.12
N SER A 282 7.57 11.85 -3.18
CA SER A 282 6.95 13.18 -3.12
C SER A 282 5.43 13.15 -2.85
N ILE A 283 4.79 12.00 -3.06
CA ILE A 283 3.38 11.76 -2.76
C ILE A 283 3.24 11.27 -1.31
N PRO A 284 2.43 11.92 -0.45
CA PRO A 284 2.33 11.52 0.96
C PRO A 284 1.79 10.11 1.18
N THR A 285 0.88 9.62 0.34
CA THR A 285 0.44 8.23 0.42
C THR A 285 1.58 7.26 0.15
N ALA A 286 2.41 7.51 -0.86
CA ALA A 286 3.58 6.68 -1.16
C ALA A 286 4.58 6.69 0.00
N ALA A 287 4.85 7.87 0.56
CA ALA A 287 5.72 8.03 1.73
C ALA A 287 5.15 7.28 2.95
N ALA A 288 3.84 7.32 3.16
CA ALA A 288 3.18 6.65 4.28
C ALA A 288 3.22 5.12 4.19
N GLN A 289 3.13 4.54 2.98
CA GLN A 289 3.13 3.09 2.79
C GLN A 289 4.51 2.45 2.90
N ILE A 290 5.57 3.14 2.47
CA ILE A 290 6.93 2.62 2.58
C ILE A 290 7.47 2.68 4.01
N PHE A 291 7.10 3.71 4.77
CA PHE A 291 7.76 4.05 6.01
C PHE A 291 7.71 2.99 7.12
N PRO A 292 6.58 2.28 7.38
CA PRO A 292 6.56 1.22 8.39
C PRO A 292 7.60 0.14 8.13
N ALA A 293 7.76 -0.29 6.87
CA ALA A 293 8.72 -1.35 6.55
C ALA A 293 10.17 -0.92 6.80
N LEU A 294 10.50 0.35 6.60
CA LEU A 294 11.86 0.89 6.81
C LEU A 294 12.29 0.84 8.28
N ILE A 295 11.34 0.72 9.20
CA ILE A 295 11.62 0.62 10.63
C ILE A 295 11.19 -0.74 11.21
N GLY A 296 11.08 -1.76 10.35
CA GLY A 296 10.75 -3.12 10.76
C GLY A 296 9.30 -3.32 11.22
N LYS A 297 8.39 -2.43 10.84
CA LYS A 297 6.96 -2.49 11.18
C LYS A 297 6.09 -2.93 10.02
N THR A 298 4.94 -3.49 10.37
CA THR A 298 3.93 -4.00 9.44
C THR A 298 2.54 -3.59 9.90
N TYR A 299 1.54 -3.70 9.02
CA TYR A 299 0.15 -3.50 9.43
C TYR A 299 -0.36 -4.55 10.43
N LEU A 300 0.35 -5.67 10.65
CA LEU A 300 0.05 -6.61 11.73
C LEU A 300 0.55 -6.15 13.11
N ASP A 301 1.31 -5.06 13.19
CA ASP A 301 1.69 -4.44 14.46
C ASP A 301 0.57 -3.56 15.05
N VAL A 302 -0.50 -3.29 14.29
CA VAL A 302 -1.72 -2.66 14.81
C VAL A 302 -2.30 -3.51 15.94
N ASN A 303 -2.36 -2.95 17.14
CA ASN A 303 -2.90 -3.62 18.31
C ASN A 303 -3.71 -2.65 19.18
N LYS A 304 -5.02 -2.62 18.94
CA LYS A 304 -6.01 -1.79 19.64
C LYS A 304 -6.06 -1.96 21.17
N ASP A 305 -5.40 -2.97 21.72
CA ASP A 305 -5.39 -3.31 23.14
C ASP A 305 -4.00 -3.12 23.79
N SER A 306 -2.97 -2.74 23.02
CA SER A 306 -1.62 -2.42 23.51
C SER A 306 -1.42 -0.91 23.73
N PRO A 307 -0.64 -0.49 24.74
CA PRO A 307 -0.23 0.90 24.86
C PRO A 307 0.50 1.40 23.60
N CYS A 308 0.29 2.66 23.26
CA CYS A 308 0.99 3.32 22.15
C CYS A 308 2.48 3.45 22.45
N SER A 309 3.33 3.07 21.48
CA SER A 309 4.80 3.14 21.60
C SER A 309 5.33 4.48 21.10
N ASN A 310 6.31 5.04 21.82
CA ASN A 310 6.90 6.35 21.50
C ASN A 310 8.40 6.21 21.28
N ASN A 311 8.83 6.11 20.02
CA ASN A 311 10.22 5.73 19.71
C ASN A 311 10.93 6.68 18.73
N PHE A 312 10.23 7.67 18.14
CA PHE A 312 10.81 8.54 17.12
C PHE A 312 10.74 10.03 17.49
N ASN A 313 11.91 10.62 17.74
CA ASN A 313 12.08 12.07 17.87
C ASN A 313 12.55 12.64 16.53
N ILE A 314 11.76 13.58 15.98
CA ILE A 314 12.02 14.18 14.67
C ILE A 314 12.97 15.37 14.85
N SER A 315 14.04 15.41 14.05
CA SER A 315 14.78 16.65 13.80
C SER A 315 14.30 17.25 12.49
N THR A 316 13.81 18.48 12.52
CA THR A 316 13.36 19.20 11.32
C THR A 316 14.53 19.58 10.43
N CYS A 317 14.46 19.25 9.14
CA CYS A 317 15.36 19.81 8.14
C CYS A 317 14.56 20.52 7.04
N GLU A 318 15.10 21.67 6.64
CA GLU A 318 14.61 22.49 5.55
C GLU A 318 14.93 21.86 4.19
N SER A 319 13.96 21.95 3.27
CA SER A 319 14.11 21.51 1.90
C SER A 319 14.89 22.57 1.09
N VAL A 320 15.90 22.13 0.34
CA VAL A 320 16.60 22.96 -0.65
C VAL A 320 15.89 22.80 -1.98
N THR A 321 15.42 23.91 -2.53
CA THR A 321 14.81 23.96 -3.86
C THR A 321 15.91 24.08 -4.92
N PRO A 322 16.01 23.19 -5.92
CA PRO A 322 16.86 23.42 -7.07
C PRO A 322 16.28 24.59 -7.87
N THR A 323 17.15 25.54 -8.21
CA THR A 323 16.81 26.70 -9.03
C THR A 323 17.22 26.37 -10.47
N ASP A 324 16.33 25.79 -11.25
CA ASP A 324 16.57 25.60 -12.67
C ASP A 324 15.91 26.71 -13.51
N SER A 325 16.61 27.10 -14.56
CA SER A 325 16.21 28.15 -15.48
C SER A 325 15.04 27.68 -16.35
N PRO A 326 14.07 28.54 -16.67
CA PRO A 326 12.92 28.16 -17.48
C PRO A 326 13.37 27.86 -18.92
N SER A 327 13.48 26.58 -19.25
CA SER A 327 13.61 26.08 -20.62
C SER A 327 12.30 25.40 -21.00
N ASN A 328 11.93 25.46 -22.28
CA ASN A 328 10.81 24.68 -22.79
C ASN A 328 11.32 23.31 -23.26
N ILE A 329 10.50 22.29 -23.07
CA ILE A 329 10.72 20.94 -23.61
C ILE A 329 9.56 20.58 -24.54
N SER A 330 9.81 19.71 -25.51
CA SER A 330 8.79 19.20 -26.42
C SER A 330 8.70 17.68 -26.32
N VAL A 331 7.47 17.18 -26.22
CA VAL A 331 7.17 15.76 -26.13
C VAL A 331 6.19 15.34 -27.24
N HIS A 332 6.24 14.07 -27.60
CA HIS A 332 5.25 13.46 -28.48
C HIS A 332 4.14 12.84 -27.64
N TYR A 333 2.94 13.41 -27.68
CA TYR A 333 1.79 12.94 -26.90
C TYR A 333 0.78 12.22 -27.79
N SER A 334 0.32 11.05 -27.34
CA SER A 334 -0.64 10.23 -28.07
C SER A 334 -1.76 9.68 -27.19
N VAL A 335 -2.95 9.52 -27.78
CA VAL A 335 -4.10 8.84 -27.19
C VAL A 335 -4.47 7.66 -28.07
N LYS A 336 -4.55 6.47 -27.46
CA LYS A 336 -4.82 5.22 -28.15
C LYS A 336 -6.08 4.55 -27.62
N ILE A 337 -7.10 4.42 -28.48
CA ILE A 337 -8.33 3.67 -28.20
C ILE A 337 -8.40 2.47 -29.14
N ASN A 338 -8.86 2.70 -30.36
CA ASN A 338 -8.76 1.79 -31.49
C ASN A 338 -7.77 2.36 -32.51
N GLU A 339 -7.94 3.64 -32.82
CA GLU A 339 -6.98 4.46 -33.56
C GLU A 339 -6.03 5.18 -32.57
N THR A 340 -4.91 5.65 -33.09
CA THR A 340 -3.93 6.45 -32.33
C THR A 340 -3.96 7.87 -32.89
N TYR A 341 -4.24 8.83 -32.02
CA TYR A 341 -4.15 10.25 -32.32
C TYR A 341 -2.96 10.84 -31.58
N SER A 342 -2.15 11.63 -32.28
CA SER A 342 -0.91 12.16 -31.71
C SER A 342 -0.72 13.64 -32.04
N THR A 343 -0.06 14.36 -31.15
CA THR A 343 0.38 15.74 -31.34
C THR A 343 1.71 15.98 -30.63
N ASN A 344 2.49 16.94 -31.11
CA ASN A 344 3.61 17.45 -30.34
C ASN A 344 3.10 18.50 -29.36
N VAL A 345 3.57 18.43 -28.13
CA VAL A 345 3.21 19.36 -27.06
C VAL A 345 4.48 20.02 -26.55
N THR A 346 4.42 21.32 -26.30
CA THR A 346 5.53 22.07 -25.69
C THR A 346 5.10 22.53 -24.30
N VAL A 347 5.88 22.20 -23.28
CA VAL A 347 5.64 22.58 -21.87
C VAL A 347 6.92 23.15 -21.27
N LEU A 348 6.81 23.73 -20.08
CA LEU A 348 7.98 24.16 -19.33
C LEU A 348 8.75 22.93 -18.82
N ASN A 349 10.07 23.03 -18.78
CA ASN A 349 10.89 22.05 -18.09
C ASN A 349 10.49 22.01 -16.61
N GLY A 350 10.34 20.80 -16.05
CA GLY A 350 9.77 20.60 -14.72
C GLY A 350 8.25 20.33 -14.72
N SER A 351 7.59 20.34 -15.88
CA SER A 351 6.17 19.97 -15.99
C SER A 351 5.92 18.48 -15.78
N PHE A 352 4.71 18.15 -15.34
CA PHE A 352 4.23 16.78 -15.17
C PHE A 352 3.42 16.31 -16.38
N PHE A 353 3.18 15.00 -16.48
CA PHE A 353 2.37 14.40 -17.53
C PHE A 353 0.98 15.05 -17.66
N LEU A 354 0.35 15.43 -16.55
CA LEU A 354 -0.94 16.12 -16.54
C LEU A 354 -0.89 17.50 -17.22
N ASP A 355 0.22 18.21 -17.14
CA ASP A 355 0.41 19.49 -17.84
C ASP A 355 0.40 19.26 -19.35
N VAL A 356 1.07 18.18 -19.81
CA VAL A 356 1.06 17.76 -21.22
C VAL A 356 -0.36 17.44 -21.69
N MET A 357 -1.14 16.69 -20.90
CA MET A 357 -2.54 16.40 -21.21
C MET A 357 -3.38 17.67 -21.31
N THR A 358 -3.15 18.63 -20.40
CA THR A 358 -3.86 19.91 -20.35
C THR A 358 -3.55 20.78 -21.56
N GLU A 359 -2.29 20.85 -21.98
CA GLU A 359 -1.89 21.56 -23.20
C GLU A 359 -2.39 20.85 -24.47
N ALA A 360 -2.36 19.51 -24.52
CA ALA A 360 -2.93 18.75 -25.64
C ALA A 360 -4.44 19.01 -25.80
N GLN A 361 -5.19 19.08 -24.70
CA GLN A 361 -6.61 19.42 -24.70
C GLN A 361 -6.88 20.81 -25.30
N LYS A 362 -6.00 21.80 -25.07
CA LYS A 362 -6.12 23.14 -25.67
C LYS A 362 -5.83 23.14 -27.18
N ILE A 363 -4.95 22.26 -27.64
CA ILE A 363 -4.63 22.10 -29.07
C ILE A 363 -5.84 21.52 -29.81
N ASN A 364 -6.45 20.46 -29.27
CA ASN A 364 -7.65 19.87 -29.83
C ASN A 364 -8.53 19.22 -28.75
N GLU A 365 -9.56 19.95 -28.34
CA GLU A 365 -10.48 19.51 -27.27
C GLU A 365 -11.27 18.26 -27.68
N THR A 366 -11.62 18.11 -28.96
CA THR A 366 -12.40 16.95 -29.42
C THR A 366 -11.59 15.65 -29.29
N ILE A 367 -10.29 15.68 -29.58
CA ILE A 367 -9.42 14.51 -29.58
C ILE A 367 -8.75 14.28 -28.22
N PHE A 368 -8.37 15.34 -27.52
CA PHE A 368 -7.55 15.23 -26.30
C PHE A 368 -8.29 15.64 -25.03
N SER A 369 -9.62 15.81 -25.09
CA SER A 369 -10.44 16.02 -23.89
C SER A 369 -10.28 14.85 -22.92
N PHE A 370 -10.14 15.17 -21.65
CA PHE A 370 -10.11 14.19 -20.58
C PHE A 370 -10.87 14.69 -19.35
N THR A 371 -11.26 13.75 -18.50
CA THR A 371 -11.76 14.05 -17.15
C THR A 371 -10.90 13.32 -16.13
N MET A 372 -10.83 13.88 -14.93
CA MET A 372 -10.12 13.31 -13.81
C MET A 372 -10.88 13.50 -12.51
N VAL A 373 -10.56 12.67 -11.52
CA VAL A 373 -11.00 12.84 -10.14
C VAL A 373 -9.78 12.94 -9.23
N GLU A 374 -9.88 13.78 -8.20
CA GLU A 374 -8.84 13.87 -7.19
C GLU A 374 -8.90 12.66 -6.25
N THR A 375 -7.76 12.00 -6.04
CA THR A 375 -7.63 10.85 -5.14
C THR A 375 -6.54 11.08 -4.10
N SER A 376 -6.38 10.16 -3.13
CA SER A 376 -5.23 10.18 -2.20
C SER A 376 -3.86 10.00 -2.86
N TRP A 377 -3.85 9.60 -4.13
CA TRP A 377 -2.64 9.44 -4.94
C TRP A 377 -2.44 10.60 -5.91
N GLY A 378 -3.33 11.61 -5.87
CA GLY A 378 -3.37 12.70 -6.83
C GLY A 378 -4.43 12.49 -7.93
N PRO A 379 -4.31 13.21 -9.05
CA PRO A 379 -5.31 13.21 -10.12
C PRO A 379 -5.33 11.87 -10.88
N TYR A 380 -6.49 11.21 -10.87
CA TYR A 380 -6.73 9.96 -11.58
C TYR A 380 -7.59 10.20 -12.82
N ILE A 381 -7.08 9.79 -13.99
CA ILE A 381 -7.76 9.98 -15.27
C ILE A 381 -8.94 9.02 -15.40
N THR A 382 -10.16 9.57 -15.46
CA THR A 382 -11.41 8.80 -15.50
C THR A 382 -11.98 8.64 -16.91
N SER A 383 -11.80 9.62 -17.79
CA SER A 383 -12.23 9.51 -19.18
C SER A 383 -11.29 10.25 -20.12
N VAL A 384 -11.23 9.80 -21.37
CA VAL A 384 -10.60 10.51 -22.50
C VAL A 384 -11.55 10.41 -23.69
N GLN A 385 -11.76 11.50 -24.43
CA GLN A 385 -12.78 11.61 -25.49
C GLN A 385 -14.19 11.19 -25.03
N GLY A 386 -14.54 11.46 -23.77
CA GLY A 386 -15.82 11.04 -23.17
C GLY A 386 -15.96 9.54 -22.89
N LEU A 387 -14.97 8.71 -23.25
CA LEU A 387 -14.96 7.28 -22.92
C LEU A 387 -14.46 7.08 -21.49
N SER A 388 -15.38 6.74 -20.59
CA SER A 388 -15.08 6.55 -19.16
C SER A 388 -14.61 5.15 -18.82
N ALA A 389 -13.58 5.07 -17.97
CA ALA A 389 -13.15 3.86 -17.29
C ALA A 389 -14.30 3.23 -16.48
N ASN A 390 -14.22 1.91 -16.25
CA ASN A 390 -15.28 1.17 -15.57
C ASN A 390 -14.72 -0.07 -14.87
N SER A 391 -14.86 -0.12 -13.53
CA SER A 391 -14.36 -1.20 -12.69
C SER A 391 -15.05 -2.54 -12.96
N SER A 392 -16.39 -2.56 -13.08
CA SER A 392 -17.15 -3.78 -13.36
C SER A 392 -16.79 -4.40 -14.72
N LYS A 393 -16.39 -3.57 -15.70
CA LYS A 393 -15.91 -4.00 -17.03
C LYS A 393 -14.39 -4.17 -17.11
N ARG A 394 -13.65 -3.94 -16.01
CA ARG A 394 -12.18 -4.02 -15.92
C ARG A 394 -11.48 -3.18 -16.99
N THR A 395 -11.92 -1.93 -17.16
CA THR A 395 -11.38 -1.01 -18.17
C THR A 395 -10.86 0.27 -17.53
N TYR A 396 -9.71 0.76 -18.00
CA TYR A 396 -9.02 1.93 -17.43
C TYR A 396 -8.15 2.63 -18.48
N TRP A 397 -7.65 3.82 -18.12
CA TRP A 397 -6.68 4.58 -18.91
C TRP A 397 -5.27 4.34 -18.38
N GLN A 398 -4.45 3.65 -19.16
CA GLN A 398 -3.06 3.37 -18.85
C GLN A 398 -2.18 4.53 -19.33
N LEU A 399 -1.26 4.98 -18.49
CA LEU A 399 -0.25 5.98 -18.84
C LEU A 399 1.06 5.28 -19.19
N LEU A 400 1.70 5.67 -20.29
CA LEU A 400 2.95 5.10 -20.76
C LEU A 400 3.94 6.19 -21.17
N SER A 401 5.23 5.90 -21.02
CA SER A 401 6.33 6.60 -21.67
C SER A 401 7.18 5.56 -22.42
N GLU A 402 7.52 5.84 -23.68
CA GLU A 402 8.28 4.93 -24.54
C GLU A 402 7.67 3.52 -24.63
N GLY A 403 6.33 3.46 -24.67
CA GLY A 403 5.58 2.21 -24.72
C GLY A 403 5.60 1.38 -23.42
N LYS A 404 6.20 1.89 -22.34
CA LYS A 404 6.26 1.23 -21.03
C LYS A 404 5.28 1.87 -20.03
N PRO A 405 4.53 1.08 -19.24
CA PRO A 405 3.65 1.62 -18.22
C PRO A 405 4.42 2.46 -17.19
N LEU A 406 3.87 3.63 -16.85
CA LEU A 406 4.44 4.49 -15.82
C LEU A 406 4.24 3.89 -14.42
N SER A 407 5.21 4.13 -13.54
CA SER A 407 5.09 3.81 -12.10
C SER A 407 4.49 4.97 -11.28
N GLN A 408 4.15 6.08 -11.93
CA GLN A 408 3.61 7.30 -11.30
C GLN A 408 2.35 7.78 -12.03
N GLY A 409 1.52 8.54 -11.32
CA GLY A 409 0.30 9.12 -11.87
C GLY A 409 0.58 10.35 -12.75
N ALA A 410 -0.46 10.83 -13.43
CA ALA A 410 -0.34 11.97 -14.34
C ALA A 410 0.16 13.24 -13.63
N GLY A 411 -0.24 13.46 -12.37
CA GLY A 411 0.15 14.63 -11.58
C GLY A 411 1.51 14.53 -10.88
N SER A 412 2.25 13.43 -11.06
CA SER A 412 3.54 13.23 -10.40
C SER A 412 4.67 12.76 -11.32
N TYR A 413 4.35 12.16 -12.47
CA TYR A 413 5.36 11.80 -13.46
C TYR A 413 5.94 13.05 -14.12
N LEU A 414 7.20 13.37 -13.80
CA LEU A 414 7.96 14.44 -14.44
C LEU A 414 8.32 14.04 -15.87
N VAL A 415 7.98 14.89 -16.84
CA VAL A 415 8.25 14.62 -18.25
C VAL A 415 9.60 15.17 -18.69
N HIS A 416 10.23 14.51 -19.66
CA HIS A 416 11.52 14.88 -20.21
C HIS A 416 11.45 15.19 -21.70
N ASP A 417 12.38 16.00 -22.18
CA ASP A 417 12.42 16.41 -23.60
C ASP A 417 12.55 15.19 -24.53
N GLY A 418 11.74 15.18 -25.59
CA GLY A 418 11.71 14.14 -26.60
C GLY A 418 10.96 12.85 -26.24
N GLU A 419 10.35 12.75 -25.05
CA GLU A 419 9.60 11.54 -24.66
C GLU A 419 8.36 11.28 -25.53
N ASN A 420 8.10 10.00 -25.78
CA ASN A 420 6.87 9.48 -26.38
C ASN A 420 5.87 9.08 -25.29
N LEU A 421 4.97 9.99 -24.96
CA LEU A 421 3.93 9.81 -23.97
C LEU A 421 2.65 9.25 -24.62
N GLU A 422 2.03 8.26 -23.98
CA GLU A 422 0.80 7.63 -24.48
C GLU A 422 -0.23 7.45 -23.36
N VAL A 423 -1.49 7.77 -23.65
CA VAL A 423 -2.65 7.42 -22.84
C VAL A 423 -3.46 6.37 -23.58
N ARG A 424 -3.46 5.14 -23.07
CA ARG A 424 -4.03 3.95 -23.74
C ARG A 424 -5.26 3.42 -23.03
N TRP A 425 -6.34 3.24 -23.78
CA TRP A 425 -7.51 2.49 -23.32
C TRP A 425 -7.14 1.02 -23.12
N SER A 426 -7.24 0.54 -21.89
CA SER A 426 -6.70 -0.75 -21.48
C SER A 426 -7.70 -1.58 -20.68
N LYS A 427 -7.44 -2.89 -20.60
CA LYS A 427 -8.17 -3.81 -19.75
C LYS A 427 -7.22 -4.50 -18.77
N TYR A 428 -7.75 -4.88 -17.61
CA TYR A 428 -7.01 -5.69 -16.63
C TYR A 428 -6.84 -7.14 -17.10
#